data_AF-A0A7Y9MIZ7-F1
#
_entry.id   AF-A0A7Y9MIZ7-F1
#
_cell.length_a   1.000
_cell.length_b   1.000
_cell.length_c   1.000
_cell.angle_alpha   90.00
_cell.angle_beta   90.00
_cell.angle_gamma   90.00
#
_symmetry.space_group_name_H-M   'P 1'
#
loop_
_entity.id
_entity.type
_entity.pdbx_description
1 polymer ?
#
loop_
_entity_poly.entity_id
_entity_poly.type
_entity_poly.pdbx_seq_one_letter_code
_entity_poly.pdbx_strand_id
1 'polypeptide(L)' 'MLRYFDGVQFAGQIDAPTHVSVALIDDTCPPTTAFGTYNVICATKSMQVWPYNAHEGGKASDEHDPLEPFPRELV' A
#
# COMPACT_ATOMS: atom_id res chain seq x y z
N MET A 1 23.44 -2.78 6.52
CA MET A 1 22.99 -1.45 6.98
C MET A 1 21.57 -1.09 6.56
N LEU A 2 21.10 -1.40 5.34
CA LEU A 2 19.75 -1.01 4.89
C LEU A 2 18.56 -1.68 5.62
N ARG A 3 18.75 -2.87 6.21
CA ARG A 3 17.69 -3.61 6.92
C ARG A 3 17.01 -2.82 8.05
N TYR A 4 17.70 -1.87 8.68
CA TYR A 4 17.14 -1.09 9.79
C TYR A 4 16.19 0.02 9.33
N PHE A 5 16.10 0.28 8.03
CA PHE A 5 15.30 1.36 7.44
C PHE A 5 14.36 0.85 6.33
N ASP A 6 14.18 -0.47 6.24
CA ASP A 6 13.36 -1.10 5.22
C ASP A 6 11.89 -1.17 5.69
N GLY A 7 10.97 -0.62 4.89
CA GLY A 7 9.55 -0.62 5.17
C GLY A 7 8.97 -2.02 5.42
N VAL A 8 9.50 -3.06 4.75
CA VAL A 8 9.06 -4.44 4.96
C VAL A 8 9.39 -4.94 6.37
N GLN A 9 10.49 -4.47 6.98
CA GLN A 9 10.84 -4.83 8.35
C GLN A 9 9.94 -4.17 9.39
N PHE A 10 9.36 -3.01 9.06
CA PHE A 10 8.39 -2.32 9.93
C PHE A 10 6.95 -2.79 9.72
N ALA A 11 6.61 -3.32 8.54
CA ALA A 11 5.25 -3.68 8.16
C ALA A 11 4.54 -4.61 9.16
N GLY A 12 5.26 -5.53 9.79
CA GLY A 12 4.69 -6.46 10.78
C GLY A 12 4.33 -5.84 12.12
N GLN A 13 4.75 -4.59 12.36
CA GLN A 13 4.45 -3.81 13.57
C GLN A 13 3.28 -2.85 13.35
N ILE A 14 2.66 -2.87 12.17
CA ILE A 14 1.49 -2.04 11.87
C ILE A 14 0.26 -2.69 12.49
N ASP A 15 -0.32 -2.02 13.49
CA ASP A 15 -1.58 -2.40 14.13
C ASP A 15 -2.79 -1.59 13.62
N ALA A 16 -2.51 -0.44 12.99
CA ALA A 16 -3.55 0.43 12.45
C ALA A 16 -4.14 -0.14 11.15
N PRO A 17 -5.44 0.09 10.88
CA PRO A 17 -6.02 -0.27 9.60
C PRO A 17 -5.27 0.42 8.44
N THR A 18 -4.91 -0.34 7.41
CA THR A 18 -4.00 0.12 6.35
C THR A 18 -4.58 -0.07 4.96
N HIS A 19 -4.50 0.96 4.13
CA HIS A 19 -4.79 0.87 2.70
C HIS A 19 -3.50 1.03 1.90
N VAL A 20 -3.29 0.15 0.91
CA VAL A 20 -2.12 0.19 0.03
C VAL A 20 -2.59 0.29 -1.41
N SER A 21 -2.02 1.22 -2.17
CA SER A 21 -2.21 1.30 -3.63
C SER A 21 -0.92 0.87 -4.34
N VAL A 22 -1.05 0.13 -5.43
CA VAL A 22 0.09 -0.27 -6.27
C VAL A 22 -0.23 -0.11 -7.75
N ALA A 23 0.76 0.31 -8.52
CA ALA A 23 0.68 0.38 -9.97
C ALA A 23 1.64 -0.65 -10.60
N LEU A 24 1.13 -1.50 -11.49
CA LEU A 24 1.87 -2.68 -11.97
C LEU A 24 2.99 -2.36 -12.98
N ILE A 25 3.01 -1.16 -13.55
CA ILE A 25 4.04 -0.68 -14.49
C ILE A 25 5.01 0.31 -13.79
N ASP A 26 4.93 0.47 -12.46
CA ASP A 26 5.84 1.35 -11.72
C ASP A 26 7.27 0.76 -11.69
N ASP A 27 8.22 1.48 -12.28
CA ASP A 27 9.64 1.12 -12.29
C ASP A 27 10.46 1.82 -11.19
N THR A 28 9.89 2.85 -10.56
CA THR A 28 10.50 3.64 -9.49
C THR A 28 10.27 2.98 -8.13
N CYS A 29 9.04 2.53 -7.89
CA CYS A 29 8.65 1.71 -6.74
C CYS A 29 8.08 0.37 -7.24
N PRO A 30 8.93 -0.60 -7.62
CA PRO A 30 8.48 -1.83 -8.25
C PRO A 30 7.37 -2.53 -7.45
N PRO A 31 6.35 -3.12 -8.10
CA PRO A 31 5.21 -3.75 -7.42
C PRO A 31 5.62 -4.77 -6.36
N THR A 32 6.74 -5.46 -6.58
CA THR A 32 7.30 -6.44 -5.65
C THR A 32 7.60 -5.85 -4.26
N THR A 33 7.97 -4.57 -4.19
CA THR A 33 8.25 -3.88 -2.92
C THR A 33 6.97 -3.55 -2.17
N ALA A 34 5.94 -3.08 -2.88
CA ALA A 34 4.61 -2.82 -2.33
C ALA A 34 3.93 -4.10 -1.86
N PHE A 35 3.91 -5.15 -2.69
CA PHE A 35 3.41 -6.47 -2.29
C PHE A 35 4.24 -7.09 -1.15
N GLY A 36 5.57 -6.91 -1.17
CA GLY A 36 6.45 -7.37 -0.09
C GLY A 36 6.06 -6.76 1.26
N THR A 37 5.77 -5.46 1.28
CA THR A 37 5.28 -4.74 2.47
C THR A 37 3.88 -5.23 2.85
N TYR A 38 2.94 -5.19 1.90
CA TYR A 38 1.55 -5.57 2.12
C TYR A 38 1.40 -6.98 2.70
N ASN A 39 2.17 -7.95 2.19
CA ASN A 39 2.10 -9.34 2.64
C ASN A 39 2.53 -9.53 4.11
N VAL A 40 3.36 -8.64 4.65
CA VAL A 40 3.86 -8.72 6.04
C VAL A 40 2.89 -8.06 7.03
N ILE A 41 2.07 -7.10 6.60
CA ILE A 41 1.09 -6.43 7.47
C ILE A 41 0.08 -7.45 8.02
N CYS A 42 -0.13 -7.49 9.33
CA CYS A 42 -1.09 -8.38 9.99
C CYS A 42 -2.41 -7.69 10.37
N ALA A 43 -2.41 -6.36 10.50
CA ALA A 43 -3.62 -5.58 10.76
C ALA A 43 -4.62 -5.64 9.59
N THR A 44 -5.83 -5.13 9.84
CA THR A 44 -6.86 -4.97 8.81
C THR A 44 -6.30 -4.18 7.65
N LYS A 45 -6.32 -4.76 6.45
CA LYS A 45 -5.68 -4.17 5.28
C LYS A 45 -6.46 -4.37 4.00
N SER A 46 -6.41 -3.40 3.11
CA SER A 46 -6.94 -3.47 1.75
C SER A 46 -5.87 -3.05 0.74
N MET A 47 -6.02 -3.51 -0.49
CA MET A 47 -5.08 -3.18 -1.56
C MET A 47 -5.80 -2.87 -2.86
N GLN A 48 -5.53 -1.69 -3.40
CA GLN A 48 -5.97 -1.28 -4.74
C GLN A 48 -4.85 -1.53 -5.74
N VAL A 49 -5.16 -2.18 -6.86
CA VAL A 49 -4.19 -2.54 -7.90
C VAL A 49 -4.56 -1.81 -9.18
N TRP A 50 -3.59 -1.07 -9.72
CA TRP A 50 -3.69 -0.35 -10.99
C TRP A 50 -2.87 -1.08 -12.07
N PRO A 51 -3.49 -1.91 -12.93
CA PRO A 51 -2.74 -2.82 -13.80
C PRO A 51 -2.00 -2.13 -14.95
N TYR A 52 -2.43 -0.92 -15.30
CA TYR A 52 -1.96 -0.19 -16.48
C TYR A 52 -1.25 1.11 -16.15
N ASN A 53 -1.11 1.41 -14.86
CA ASN A 53 -0.47 2.62 -14.37
C ASN A 53 0.99 2.35 -14.03
N ALA A 54 1.80 3.40 -14.11
CA ALA A 54 3.19 3.42 -13.64
C ALA A 54 3.28 4.22 -12.33
N HIS A 55 4.38 4.93 -12.09
CA HIS A 55 4.63 5.63 -10.83
C HIS A 55 3.58 6.70 -10.46
N GLU A 56 2.68 7.03 -11.38
CA GLU A 56 1.59 7.94 -11.10
C GLU A 56 0.44 7.36 -10.25
N GLY A 57 0.39 6.04 -10.06
CA GLY A 57 -0.68 5.39 -9.28
C GLY A 57 -2.07 5.59 -9.90
N GLY A 58 -3.11 5.60 -9.06
CA GLY A 58 -4.49 5.93 -9.42
C GLY A 58 -4.79 7.43 -9.42
N LYS A 59 -3.90 8.28 -8.90
CA LYS A 59 -4.09 9.74 -8.76
C LYS A 59 -5.41 10.08 -8.05
N ALA A 60 -6.28 10.87 -8.67
CA ALA A 60 -7.59 11.23 -8.14
C ALA A 60 -8.45 10.00 -7.82
N SER A 61 -8.24 8.87 -8.51
CA SER A 61 -8.94 7.62 -8.23
C SER A 61 -8.42 6.89 -6.99
N ASP A 62 -7.19 7.15 -6.52
CA ASP A 62 -6.73 6.67 -5.21
C ASP A 62 -7.45 7.41 -4.07
N GLU A 63 -7.70 8.71 -4.23
CA GLU A 63 -8.39 9.52 -3.21
C GLU A 63 -9.88 9.20 -3.10
N HIS A 64 -10.48 8.78 -4.22
CA HIS A 64 -11.90 8.49 -4.36
C HIS A 64 -12.17 6.99 -4.50
N ASP A 65 -11.30 6.13 -3.97
CA ASP A 65 -11.53 4.69 -3.99
C ASP A 65 -12.94 4.41 -3.45
N PRO A 66 -13.88 3.90 -4.28
CA PRO A 66 -15.26 3.63 -3.84
C PRO A 66 -15.31 2.55 -2.75
N LEU A 67 -14.21 1.84 -2.54
CA LEU A 67 -13.95 1.03 -1.36
C LEU A 67 -13.35 1.92 -0.27
N GLU A 68 -14.11 2.88 0.30
CA GLU A 68 -13.64 3.62 1.49
C GLU A 68 -13.14 2.59 2.50
N PRO A 69 -11.81 2.48 2.73
CA PRO A 69 -11.28 1.27 3.35
C PRO A 69 -11.62 1.26 4.84
N PHE A 70 -11.79 2.46 5.43
CA PHE A 70 -12.14 2.67 6.84
C PHE A 70 -13.00 3.96 6.96
N PRO A 71 -14.18 3.92 7.60
CA PRO A 71 -14.95 5.13 7.89
C PRO A 71 -14.12 6.11 8.74
N ARG A 72 -14.29 7.42 8.52
CA ARG A 72 -13.60 8.52 9.24
C ARG A 72 -13.75 8.52 10.78
N GLU A 73 -14.51 7.58 11.33
CA GLU A 73 -14.87 7.42 12.74
C GLU A 73 -13.92 6.49 13.51
N LEU A 74 -12.94 5.88 12.84
CA LEU A 74 -12.00 4.90 13.41
C LEU A 74 -10.71 5.51 14.02
N VAL A 75 -10.74 6.79 14.42
CA VAL A 75 -9.65 7.45 15.17
C VAL A 75 -10.15 7.99 16.49
#